data_AF-A0A379VZ58-F1
#
_entry.id   AF-A0A379VZ58-F1
#
_cell.length_a   1.000
_cell.length_b   1.000
_cell.length_c   1.000
_cell.angle_alpha   90.00
_cell.angle_beta   90.00
_cell.angle_gamma   90.00
#
_symmetry.space_group_name_H-M   'P 1'
#
loop_
_entity.id
_entity.type
_entity.pdbx_description
1 polymer ?
#
loop_
_entity_poly.entity_id
_entity_poly.type
_entity_poly.pdbx_seq_one_letter_code
_entity_poly.pdbx_strand_id
1 'polypeptide(L)' 'MSEMIYGIHAVQALLERAPERFQEVFILKGREDKRLLPLISRP' A
#
# COMPACT_ATOMS: atom_id res chain seq x y z
N MET A 1 -5.27 -12.86 13.44
CA MET A 1 -3.95 -12.25 13.61
C MET A 1 -3.77 -11.31 12.43
N SER A 2 -3.67 -9.99 12.66
CA SER A 2 -3.45 -9.04 11.56
C SER A 2 -1.95 -8.96 11.28
N GLU A 3 -1.53 -9.37 10.09
CA GLU A 3 -0.13 -9.29 9.67
C GLU A 3 0.14 -7.90 9.10
N MET A 4 1.17 -7.22 9.61
CA MET A 4 1.66 -6.00 8.99
C MET A 4 2.65 -6.35 7.89
N ILE A 5 2.40 -5.84 6.69
CA ILE A 5 3.32 -5.96 5.57
C ILE A 5 4.06 -4.65 5.34
N TYR A 6 5.33 -4.76 4.94
CA TYR A 6 6.21 -3.62 4.71
C TYR A 6 6.94 -3.76 3.38
N GLY A 7 7.42 -2.64 2.86
CA GLY A 7 8.15 -2.58 1.61
C GLY A 7 7.26 -2.35 0.40
N ILE A 8 7.66 -1.43 -0.45
CA ILE A 8 6.83 -0.95 -1.56
C ILE A 8 6.50 -2.04 -2.58
N HIS A 9 7.42 -2.96 -2.85
CA HIS A 9 7.20 -4.07 -3.77
C HIS A 9 6.24 -5.12 -3.22
N ALA A 10 6.32 -5.43 -1.92
CA ALA A 10 5.42 -6.38 -1.29
C ALA A 10 4.00 -5.82 -1.21
N VAL A 11 3.87 -4.53 -0.84
CA VAL A 11 2.59 -3.82 -0.84
C VAL A 11 1.99 -3.78 -2.25
N GLN A 12 2.78 -3.39 -3.26
CA GLN A 12 2.31 -3.37 -4.64
C GLN A 12 1.88 -4.76 -5.14
N ALA A 13 2.69 -5.80 -4.91
CA ALA A 13 2.36 -7.16 -5.34
C ALA A 13 1.10 -7.70 -4.66
N LEU A 14 0.89 -7.38 -3.39
CA LEU A 14 -0.33 -7.78 -2.69
C LEU A 14 -1.53 -6.98 -3.20
N LEU A 15 -1.37 -5.68 -3.45
CA LEU A 15 -2.44 -4.81 -3.97
C LEU A 15 -2.91 -5.28 -5.35
N GLU A 16 -1.99 -5.78 -6.18
CA GLU A 16 -2.30 -6.32 -7.50
C GLU A 16 -2.94 -7.72 -7.46
N ARG A 17 -2.60 -8.55 -6.46
CA ARG A 17 -3.01 -9.97 -6.43
C ARG A 17 -4.20 -10.27 -5.53
N ALA A 18 -4.31 -9.58 -4.40
CA ALA A 18 -5.33 -9.83 -3.37
C ALA A 18 -5.62 -8.53 -2.58
N PRO A 19 -6.18 -7.48 -3.22
CA PRO A 19 -6.45 -6.19 -2.58
C PRO A 19 -7.39 -6.30 -1.38
N GLU A 20 -8.29 -7.27 -1.35
CA GLU A 20 -9.23 -7.55 -0.26
C GLU A 20 -8.53 -7.94 1.06
N ARG A 21 -7.24 -8.30 1.01
CA ARG A 21 -6.45 -8.58 2.22
C ARG A 21 -6.02 -7.32 2.96
N PHE A 22 -6.10 -6.14 2.34
CA PHE A 22 -5.85 -4.87 3.02
C PHE A 22 -7.08 -4.46 3.83
N GLN A 23 -6.91 -4.43 5.15
CA GLN A 23 -7.91 -3.91 6.08
C GLN A 23 -7.66 -2.43 6.39
N GLU A 24 -6.39 -2.07 6.60
CA GLU A 24 -5.96 -0.70 6.92
C GLU A 24 -4.56 -0.45 6.33
N VAL A 25 -4.32 0.80 5.91
CA VAL A 25 -3.05 1.23 5.33
C VAL A 25 -2.58 2.49 6.04
N PHE A 26 -1.39 2.45 6.62
CA PHE A 26 -0.74 3.60 7.26
C PHE A 26 0.28 4.22 6.31
N ILE A 27 0.16 5.53 6.08
CA ILE A 27 1.11 6.31 5.27
C ILE A 27 1.52 7.59 6.00
N LEU A 28 2.71 8.10 5.68
CA LEU A 28 3.18 9.37 6.24
C LEU A 28 2.45 10.54 5.57
N LYS A 29 1.82 11.39 6.38
CA LYS A 29 1.14 12.60 5.91
C LYS A 29 2.14 13.55 5.23
N GLY A 30 1.75 14.10 4.09
CA GLY A 30 2.59 15.04 3.33
C GLY A 30 3.77 14.41 2.59
N ARG A 31 3.83 13.07 2.51
CA ARG A 31 4.87 12.38 1.74
C ARG A 31 4.57 12.44 0.24
N GLU A 32 5.35 13.25 -0.47
CA GLU A 32 5.35 13.28 -1.94
C GLU A 32 6.42 12.33 -2.50
N ASP A 33 6.09 11.04 -2.59
CA ASP A 33 6.98 10.03 -3.17
C ASP A 33 6.39 9.52 -4.48
N LYS A 34 7.12 9.71 -5.59
CA LYS A 34 6.71 9.31 -6.95
C LYS A 34 6.36 7.82 -7.07
N ARG A 35 6.93 6.96 -6.21
CA ARG A 35 6.66 5.53 -6.20
C ARG A 35 5.42 5.19 -5.35
N LEU A 36 5.10 6.00 -4.35
CA LEU A 36 3.94 5.80 -3.47
C LEU A 36 2.65 6.30 -4.11
N LEU A 37 2.68 7.47 -4.77
CA LEU A 37 1.48 8.11 -5.33
C LEU A 37 0.62 7.14 -6.16
N PRO A 38 1.16 6.34 -7.10
CA PRO A 38 0.34 5.42 -7.90
C PRO A 38 -0.36 4.32 -7.10
N LEU A 39 0.11 4.02 -5.89
CA LEU A 39 -0.47 2.98 -5.04
C LEU A 39 -1.67 3.47 -4.22
N ILE A 40 -1.74 4.77 -3.94
CA ILE A 40 -2.77 5.36 -3.04
C ILE A 40 -3.74 6.30 -3.73
N SER A 41 -3.44 6.73 -4.96
CA SER A 41 -4.27 7.68 -5.72
C SER A 41 -5.09 7.03 -6.83
N ARG A 42 -5.43 5.73 -6.71
CA ARG A 42 -6.29 5.06 -7.68
C ARG A 42 -7.77 5.39 -7.42
N PRO A 43 -8.58 5.64 -8.48
CA PRO A 43 -10.00 5.91 -8.36
C PRO A 43 -10.79 4.69 -7.89
#